data_AF-A0A1F1UPV6-F1
#
_entry.id   AF-A0A1F1UPV6-F1
#
_cell.length_a   1.000
_cell.length_b   1.000
_cell.length_c   1.000
_cell.angle_alpha   90.00
_cell.angle_beta   90.00
_cell.angle_gamma   90.00
#
_symmetry.space_group_name_H-M   'P 1'
#
loop_
_entity.id
_entity.type
_entity.pdbx_description
1 polymer ?
#
loop_
_entity_poly.entity_id
_entity_poly.type
_entity_poly.pdbx_seq_one_letter_code
_entity_poly.pdbx_strand_id
1 'polypeptide(L)'
;MSGVLSKLGINAGLNAQNVHLVGAILAVVAIVGSAIGIVSATPVGDELSSAMGIVHKTRQQPSDVEARNDLKNERQVKWSGYQVISPTQIRVFFPAGTETCYGYRVETSETATSVKVRVYEGNIPGSPDKCILIGRPASMKVTLQSPLGARLLQNW
;
A
#
# COMPACT_ATOMS: atom_id res chain seq x y z
N MET A 1 -2.58 43.58 -56.64
CA MET A 1 -4.03 43.83 -56.42
C MET A 1 -4.27 43.81 -54.92
N SER A 2 -5.04 44.80 -54.47
CA SER A 2 -5.20 45.31 -53.11
C SER A 2 -6.06 44.47 -52.17
N GLY A 3 -6.02 44.79 -50.87
CA GLY A 3 -7.10 44.58 -49.88
C GLY A 3 -6.85 43.42 -48.92
N VAL A 4 -6.57 43.57 -47.61
CA VAL A 4 -7.22 44.31 -46.49
C VAL A 4 -8.53 43.67 -46.00
N LEU A 5 -8.58 43.47 -44.67
CA LEU A 5 -9.72 43.25 -43.74
C LEU A 5 -10.04 41.82 -43.25
N SER A 6 -9.51 41.55 -42.06
CA SER A 6 -10.26 41.28 -40.81
C SER A 6 -11.69 40.75 -40.91
N LYS A 7 -11.96 39.64 -40.19
CA LYS A 7 -13.13 39.56 -39.30
C LYS A 7 -12.97 38.43 -38.28
N LEU A 8 -12.97 38.84 -37.02
CA LEU A 8 -13.28 38.01 -35.85
C LEU A 8 -14.68 37.42 -36.03
N GLY A 9 -14.80 36.13 -35.78
CA GLY A 9 -16.07 35.42 -35.62
C GLY A 9 -15.88 34.36 -34.54
N ILE A 10 -16.04 34.77 -33.27
CA ILE A 10 -16.20 33.85 -32.15
C ILE A 10 -17.64 33.32 -32.27
N ASN A 11 -17.82 32.04 -32.57
CA ASN A 11 -19.11 31.39 -32.39
C ASN A 11 -18.91 30.23 -31.41
N ALA A 12 -19.31 30.49 -30.17
CA ALA A 12 -19.38 29.51 -29.10
C ALA A 12 -20.62 28.65 -29.32
N GLY A 13 -20.41 27.39 -29.69
CA GLY A 13 -21.42 26.33 -29.62
C GLY A 13 -20.94 25.25 -28.67
N LEU A 14 -21.35 25.33 -27.40
CA LEU A 14 -21.23 24.21 -26.47
C LEU A 14 -22.25 23.14 -26.88
N ASN A 15 -21.79 21.92 -27.15
CA ASN A 15 -22.58 20.73 -26.84
C ASN A 15 -21.65 19.67 -26.25
N ALA A 16 -21.97 19.27 -25.03
CA ALA A 16 -21.20 18.41 -24.17
C ALA A 16 -21.47 16.93 -24.50
N GLN A 17 -20.42 16.13 -24.63
CA GLN A 17 -20.35 14.79 -24.04
C GLN A 17 -18.90 14.26 -24.07
N ASN A 18 -18.28 14.33 -22.90
CA ASN A 18 -17.18 13.50 -22.39
C ASN A 18 -15.79 13.58 -23.06
N VAL A 19 -15.11 14.67 -22.72
CA VAL A 19 -13.77 14.74 -22.08
C VAL A 19 -12.92 13.47 -22.17
N HIS A 20 -11.99 13.43 -23.13
CA HIS A 20 -10.64 12.89 -22.94
C HIS A 20 -9.73 13.44 -24.03
N LEU A 21 -9.25 14.67 -23.87
CA LEU A 21 -8.00 15.12 -24.46
C LEU A 21 -7.63 16.44 -23.78
N VAL A 22 -6.40 16.54 -23.26
CA VAL A 22 -5.40 17.60 -23.45
C VAL A 22 -4.24 17.17 -22.54
N GLY A 23 -3.00 17.05 -22.99
CA GLY A 23 -2.36 17.53 -24.21
C GLY A 23 -0.89 17.76 -23.86
N ALA A 24 -0.02 17.46 -24.81
CA ALA A 24 1.43 17.66 -24.72
C ALA A 24 1.76 19.12 -24.33
N ILE A 25 2.63 19.29 -23.33
CA ILE A 25 3.11 20.61 -22.91
C ILE A 25 4.39 20.92 -23.69
N LEU A 26 4.27 21.73 -24.75
CA LEU A 26 5.38 22.47 -25.34
C LEU A 26 5.54 23.77 -24.56
N ALA A 27 6.61 23.89 -23.78
CA ALA A 27 6.91 25.10 -23.02
C ALA A 27 7.73 26.09 -23.87
N VAL A 28 7.15 27.24 -24.17
CA VAL A 28 7.87 28.45 -24.62
C VAL A 28 7.89 29.42 -23.46
N VAL A 29 9.06 29.71 -22.91
CA VAL A 29 9.25 30.65 -21.79
C VAL A 29 9.70 31.99 -22.38
N ALA A 30 8.81 32.98 -22.38
CA ALA A 30 9.16 34.38 -22.59
C ALA A 30 9.18 35.09 -21.23
N ILE A 31 10.36 35.57 -20.84
CA ILE A 31 10.65 36.20 -19.55
C ILE A 31 10.32 37.68 -19.67
N VAL A 32 9.29 38.16 -18.96
CA VAL A 32 9.14 39.58 -18.59
C VAL A 32 8.73 39.63 -17.13
N GLY A 33 9.53 40.34 -16.34
CA GLY A 33 9.48 40.37 -14.89
C GLY A 33 8.16 40.87 -14.31
N SER A 34 7.58 40.05 -13.44
CA SER A 34 6.72 40.40 -12.32
C SER A 34 6.90 39.24 -11.34
N ALA A 35 7.46 39.52 -10.17
CA ALA A 35 7.97 38.49 -9.25
C ALA A 35 6.85 37.65 -8.61
N ILE A 36 6.29 36.72 -9.38
CA ILE A 36 5.50 35.58 -8.92
C ILE A 36 6.46 34.38 -9.05
N GLY A 37 7.22 34.14 -7.99
CA GLY A 37 8.22 33.08 -7.97
C GLY A 37 7.56 31.70 -8.03
N ILE A 38 7.72 31.02 -9.16
CA ILE A 38 7.53 29.57 -9.24
C ILE A 38 8.87 28.96 -8.80
N VAL A 39 8.93 28.46 -7.57
CA VAL A 39 10.09 27.74 -7.05
C VAL A 39 9.63 26.31 -6.78
N SER A 40 10.33 25.37 -7.42
CA SER A 40 10.43 23.91 -7.20
C SER A 40 9.51 23.31 -6.14
N ALA A 41 8.83 22.20 -6.48
CA ALA A 41 8.18 21.31 -5.52
C ALA A 41 9.20 20.76 -4.52
N THR A 42 9.49 21.55 -3.50
CA THR A 42 10.12 21.14 -2.25
C THR A 42 9.15 20.20 -1.54
N PRO A 43 9.63 19.24 -0.74
CA PRO A 43 8.77 18.39 0.07
C PRO A 43 8.23 19.18 1.27
N VAL A 44 7.50 20.28 1.02
CA VAL A 44 6.83 21.07 2.07
C VAL A 44 5.74 20.27 2.78
N GLY A 45 5.28 19.16 2.20
CA GLY A 45 4.30 18.26 2.84
C GLY A 45 4.85 17.53 4.08
N ASP A 46 6.14 17.19 4.08
CA ASP A 46 6.78 16.52 5.22
C ASP A 46 7.14 17.52 6.33
N GLU A 47 7.53 18.74 5.98
CA GLU A 47 7.93 19.77 6.95
C GLU A 47 6.73 20.40 7.67
N LEU A 48 5.62 20.64 6.97
CA LEU A 48 4.36 21.10 7.58
C LEU A 48 3.73 20.05 8.51
N SER A 49 3.89 18.75 8.21
CA SER A 49 3.44 17.67 9.10
C SER A 49 4.28 17.55 10.38
N SER A 50 5.55 17.98 10.34
CA SER A 50 6.41 18.02 11.53
C SER A 50 6.19 19.29 12.37
N ALA A 51 5.81 20.41 11.74
CA ALA A 51 5.59 21.69 12.42
C ALA A 51 4.23 21.77 13.14
N MET A 52 3.21 21.08 12.64
CA MET A 52 1.93 20.90 13.33
C MET A 52 1.96 19.56 14.06
N GLY A 53 2.44 19.55 15.30
CA GLY A 53 2.61 18.36 16.14
C GLY A 53 1.34 17.61 16.53
N ILE A 54 0.44 17.29 15.59
CA ILE A 54 -0.62 16.29 15.68
C ILE A 54 -0.71 15.55 14.34
N VAL A 55 0.39 14.93 13.92
CA VAL A 55 0.28 13.59 13.36
C VAL A 55 0.89 12.67 14.40
N HIS A 56 0.08 12.29 15.39
CA HIS A 56 0.29 10.99 16.00
C HIS A 56 0.18 10.01 14.84
N LYS A 57 1.32 9.67 14.23
CA LYS A 57 1.44 8.51 13.36
C LYS A 57 1.37 7.30 14.29
N THR A 58 0.26 7.14 15.00
CA THR A 58 -0.26 5.85 15.40
C THR A 58 -0.89 5.18 14.18
N ARG A 59 -0.23 5.26 13.01
CA ARG A 59 -0.13 4.04 12.19
C ARG A 59 0.77 3.13 13.01
N GLN A 60 0.22 2.46 14.02
CA GLN A 60 0.66 1.10 14.28
C GLN A 60 0.35 0.37 12.97
N GLN A 61 1.30 0.43 12.02
CA GLN A 61 1.41 -0.70 11.11
C GLN A 61 1.52 -1.90 12.04
N PRO A 62 0.67 -2.92 11.86
CA PRO A 62 0.88 -4.15 12.60
C PRO A 62 2.36 -4.51 12.45
N SER A 63 3.01 -4.73 13.59
CA SER A 63 4.40 -5.17 13.58
C SER A 63 4.43 -6.48 12.80
N ASP A 64 5.32 -6.55 11.82
CA ASP A 64 5.58 -7.82 11.17
C ASP A 64 6.14 -8.76 12.22
N VAL A 65 5.44 -9.87 12.43
CA VAL A 65 5.88 -10.93 13.31
C VAL A 65 6.81 -11.84 12.52
N GLU A 66 7.96 -12.14 13.09
CA GLU A 66 8.91 -13.07 12.51
C GLU A 66 8.42 -14.51 12.61
N ALA A 67 8.61 -15.28 11.54
CA ALA A 67 8.22 -16.68 11.51
C ALA A 67 9.09 -17.52 12.45
N ARG A 68 8.47 -18.49 13.14
CA ARG A 68 9.13 -19.42 14.05
C ARG A 68 9.00 -20.87 13.57
N ASN A 69 9.86 -21.74 14.08
CA ASN A 69 9.86 -23.18 13.79
C ASN A 69 9.84 -24.06 15.05
N ASP A 70 9.72 -23.45 16.24
CA ASP A 70 9.77 -24.11 17.55
C ASP A 70 8.42 -24.07 18.28
N LEU A 71 7.33 -23.90 17.52
CA LEU A 71 5.98 -23.77 18.05
C LEU A 71 5.43 -25.11 18.53
N LYS A 72 4.60 -25.07 19.58
CA LYS A 72 3.86 -26.22 20.11
C LYS A 72 2.36 -25.99 19.98
N ASN A 73 1.58 -27.07 19.90
CA ASN A 73 0.11 -27.05 19.85
C ASN A 73 -0.43 -26.11 18.75
N GLU A 74 0.14 -26.21 17.56
CA GLU A 74 -0.19 -25.30 16.48
C GLU A 74 -1.65 -25.43 16.04
N ARG A 75 -2.24 -24.29 15.72
CA ARG A 75 -3.56 -24.18 15.09
C ARG A 75 -3.53 -23.15 13.99
N GLN A 76 -4.38 -23.33 13.00
CA GLN A 76 -4.50 -22.36 11.92
C GLN A 76 -5.23 -21.10 12.38
N VAL A 77 -4.71 -19.94 12.00
CA VAL A 77 -5.34 -18.63 12.17
C VAL A 77 -5.78 -18.11 10.80
N LYS A 78 -7.02 -17.63 10.72
CA LYS A 78 -7.53 -16.98 9.52
C LYS A 78 -6.94 -15.58 9.39
N TRP A 79 -6.25 -15.32 8.29
CA TRP A 79 -5.88 -13.97 7.89
C TRP A 79 -7.04 -13.31 7.12
N SER A 80 -7.17 -12.00 7.25
CA SER A 80 -8.32 -11.22 6.74
C SER A 80 -7.97 -10.28 5.60
N GLY A 81 -6.67 -10.06 5.34
CA GLY A 81 -6.23 -9.24 4.22
C GLY A 81 -4.77 -9.48 3.88
N TYR A 82 -4.34 -8.87 2.78
CA TYR A 82 -2.95 -8.90 2.35
C TYR A 82 -2.54 -7.59 1.67
N GLN A 83 -1.22 -7.38 1.57
CA GLN A 83 -0.58 -6.31 0.83
C GLN A 83 0.53 -6.90 -0.03
N VAL A 84 0.64 -6.51 -1.29
CA VAL A 84 1.79 -6.83 -2.15
C VAL A 84 2.91 -5.84 -1.83
N ILE A 85 4.08 -6.34 -1.41
CA ILE A 85 5.26 -5.52 -1.10
C ILE A 85 6.18 -5.46 -2.31
N SER A 86 6.38 -6.60 -2.97
CA SER A 86 7.17 -6.74 -4.20
C SER A 86 6.57 -7.88 -5.02
N PRO A 87 7.05 -8.15 -6.26
CA PRO A 87 6.52 -9.24 -7.07
C PRO A 87 6.47 -10.58 -6.33
N THR A 88 7.49 -10.90 -5.53
CA THR A 88 7.64 -12.18 -4.80
C THR A 88 7.46 -12.05 -3.29
N GLN A 89 7.01 -10.90 -2.79
CA GLN A 89 6.80 -10.70 -1.36
C GLN A 89 5.43 -10.09 -1.11
N ILE A 90 4.67 -10.77 -0.27
CA ILE A 90 3.39 -10.26 0.24
C ILE A 90 3.47 -10.11 1.76
N ARG A 91 2.55 -9.36 2.32
CA ARG A 91 2.29 -9.28 3.75
C ARG A 91 0.86 -9.72 3.98
N VAL A 92 0.62 -10.63 4.92
CA VAL A 92 -0.72 -11.05 5.33
C VAL A 92 -1.06 -10.45 6.69
N PHE A 93 -2.33 -10.12 6.92
CA PHE A 93 -2.81 -9.50 8.16
C PHE A 93 -3.76 -10.45 8.91
N PHE A 94 -3.55 -10.65 10.20
CA PHE A 94 -4.28 -11.61 11.02
C PHE A 94 -4.39 -11.15 12.49
N PRO A 95 -5.39 -11.66 13.24
CA PRO A 95 -5.45 -11.45 14.68
C PRO A 95 -4.41 -12.32 15.40
N ALA A 96 -3.71 -11.75 16.37
CA ALA A 96 -2.67 -12.39 17.16
C ALA A 96 -2.98 -12.34 18.67
N GLY A 97 -2.49 -13.34 19.40
CA GLY A 97 -2.42 -13.32 20.86
C GLY A 97 -1.25 -12.48 21.39
N THR A 98 -0.96 -12.64 22.67
CA THR A 98 0.20 -11.97 23.31
C THR A 98 1.51 -12.61 22.88
N GLU A 99 2.52 -11.78 22.58
CA GLU A 99 3.83 -12.22 22.08
C GLU A 99 4.62 -13.06 23.09
N THR A 100 4.33 -12.90 24.38
CA THR A 100 4.89 -13.74 25.46
C THR A 100 4.36 -15.17 25.48
N CYS A 101 3.30 -15.45 24.71
CA CYS A 101 2.61 -16.72 24.70
C CYS A 101 2.65 -17.39 23.33
N TYR A 102 2.49 -16.61 22.28
CA TYR A 102 2.20 -17.11 20.95
C TYR A 102 3.25 -16.65 19.94
N GLY A 103 3.60 -17.57 19.05
CA GLY A 103 4.40 -17.31 17.87
C GLY A 103 3.69 -17.82 16.63
N TYR A 104 4.21 -17.44 15.47
CA TYR A 104 3.53 -17.68 14.19
C TYR A 104 4.47 -18.28 13.17
N ARG A 105 3.92 -19.05 12.24
CA ARG A 105 4.63 -19.50 11.05
C ARG A 105 3.70 -19.48 9.85
N VAL A 106 4.30 -19.49 8.66
CA VAL A 106 3.57 -19.55 7.39
C VAL A 106 3.85 -20.85 6.66
N GLU A 107 2.84 -21.35 5.96
CA GLU A 107 3.00 -22.37 4.94
C GLU A 107 2.37 -21.86 3.65
N THR A 108 3.06 -22.08 2.53
CA THR A 108 2.61 -21.69 1.19
C THR A 108 2.49 -22.89 0.27
N SER A 109 1.40 -22.98 -0.47
CA SER A 109 1.27 -23.88 -1.63
C SER A 109 1.01 -23.04 -2.87
N GLU A 110 1.92 -23.15 -3.83
CA GLU A 110 1.92 -22.31 -5.03
C GLU A 110 1.67 -23.14 -6.28
N THR A 111 0.90 -22.56 -7.18
CA THR A 111 0.62 -23.07 -8.53
C THR A 111 0.81 -21.94 -9.55
N ALA A 112 0.62 -22.25 -10.83
CA ALA A 112 0.66 -21.24 -11.89
C ALA A 112 -0.44 -20.16 -11.76
N THR A 113 -1.57 -20.47 -11.12
CA THR A 113 -2.76 -19.59 -11.07
C THR A 113 -3.19 -19.19 -9.67
N SER A 114 -2.67 -19.84 -8.63
CA SER A 114 -3.06 -19.56 -7.24
C SER A 114 -1.91 -19.73 -6.25
N VAL A 115 -2.00 -18.98 -5.16
CA VAL A 115 -1.15 -19.06 -3.97
C VAL A 115 -2.06 -19.26 -2.78
N LYS A 116 -1.91 -20.39 -2.09
CA LYS A 116 -2.58 -20.66 -0.82
C LYS A 116 -1.62 -20.35 0.32
N VAL A 117 -2.06 -19.53 1.26
CA VAL A 117 -1.28 -19.14 2.44
C VAL A 117 -2.01 -19.57 3.69
N ARG A 118 -1.32 -20.32 4.54
CA ARG A 118 -1.76 -20.62 5.90
C ARG A 118 -0.87 -19.95 6.90
N VAL A 119 -1.50 -19.33 7.90
CA VAL A 119 -0.83 -18.85 9.10
C VAL A 119 -1.16 -19.80 10.22
N TYR A 120 -0.13 -20.29 10.91
CA TYR A 120 -0.27 -21.10 12.11
C TYR A 120 0.15 -20.27 13.31
N GLU A 121 -0.62 -20.38 14.38
CA GLU A 121 -0.32 -19.87 15.72
C GLU A 121 -0.03 -21.05 16.63
N GLY A 122 1.01 -20.95 17.45
CA GLY A 122 1.31 -21.96 18.46
C GLY A 122 1.98 -21.35 19.68
N ASN A 123 2.07 -22.13 20.75
CA ASN A 123 2.78 -21.74 21.97
C ASN A 123 4.27 -21.67 21.71
N ILE A 124 4.92 -20.59 22.15
CA ILE A 124 6.39 -20.51 22.15
C ILE A 124 6.97 -21.31 23.32
N PRO A 125 8.23 -21.79 23.22
CA PRO A 125 8.90 -22.41 24.35
C PRO A 125 8.99 -21.46 25.55
N GLY A 126 8.65 -21.96 26.74
CA GLY A 126 8.64 -21.16 27.97
C GLY A 126 7.42 -20.26 28.14
N SER A 127 6.40 -20.37 27.28
CA SER A 127 5.13 -19.66 27.48
C SER A 127 4.48 -20.05 28.81
N PRO A 128 3.84 -19.12 29.53
CA PRO A 128 3.05 -19.45 30.72
C PRO A 128 1.92 -20.46 30.44
N ASP A 129 1.49 -21.20 31.46
CA ASP A 129 0.38 -22.16 31.34
C ASP A 129 -0.97 -21.49 30.99
N LYS A 130 -1.11 -20.21 31.35
CA LYS A 130 -2.30 -19.39 31.07
C LYS A 130 -1.96 -18.34 30.05
N CYS A 131 -2.51 -18.49 28.85
CA CYS A 131 -2.35 -17.53 27.76
C CYS A 131 -3.71 -16.93 27.37
N ILE A 132 -3.74 -15.60 27.22
CA ILE A 132 -4.93 -14.87 26.79
C ILE A 132 -4.84 -14.56 25.30
N LEU A 133 -5.96 -14.72 24.61
CA LEU A 133 -6.10 -14.34 23.20
C LEU A 133 -6.76 -12.97 23.14
N ILE A 134 -5.95 -11.96 22.84
CA ILE A 134 -6.40 -10.55 22.82
C ILE A 134 -6.80 -10.06 21.42
N GLY A 135 -6.57 -10.87 20.37
CA GLY A 135 -6.93 -10.51 19.00
C GLY A 135 -6.21 -9.26 18.48
N ARG A 136 -4.96 -9.04 18.89
CA ARG A 136 -4.14 -7.91 18.47
C ARG A 136 -3.96 -7.93 16.95
N PRO A 137 -4.08 -6.81 16.22
CA PRO A 137 -3.76 -6.79 14.80
C PRO A 137 -2.27 -7.08 14.59
N ALA A 138 -1.96 -8.07 13.76
CA ALA A 138 -0.60 -8.47 13.40
C ALA A 138 -0.46 -8.62 11.88
N SER A 139 0.78 -8.66 11.41
CA SER A 139 1.10 -9.04 10.06
C SER A 139 2.34 -9.92 10.01
N MET A 140 2.57 -10.54 8.87
CA MET A 140 3.79 -11.30 8.59
C MET A 140 4.11 -11.21 7.11
N LYS A 141 5.39 -11.07 6.78
CA LYS A 141 5.86 -11.15 5.39
C LYS A 141 5.94 -12.60 4.96
N VAL A 142 5.52 -12.85 3.72
CA VAL A 142 5.55 -14.16 3.09
C VAL A 142 6.33 -14.03 1.78
N THR A 143 7.41 -14.78 1.66
CA THR A 143 8.19 -14.88 0.43
C THR A 143 7.59 -15.96 -0.44
N LEU A 144 7.28 -15.62 -1.69
CA LEU A 144 6.73 -16.51 -2.69
C LEU A 144 7.84 -17.09 -3.58
N GLN A 145 7.63 -18.30 -4.08
CA GLN A 145 8.53 -18.99 -5.02
C GLN A 145 8.52 -18.34 -6.42
N SER A 146 7.43 -17.65 -6.76
CA SER A 146 7.27 -16.94 -8.04
C SER A 146 6.42 -15.69 -7.86
N PRO A 147 6.49 -14.71 -8.79
CA PRO A 147 5.71 -13.49 -8.67
C PRO A 147 4.21 -13.74 -8.44
N LEU A 148 3.56 -12.95 -7.59
CA LEU A 148 2.11 -13.05 -7.38
C LEU A 148 1.35 -12.76 -8.68
N GLY A 149 1.69 -11.67 -9.37
CA GLY A 149 1.07 -11.30 -10.65
C GLY A 149 -0.46 -11.31 -10.59
N ALA A 150 -1.10 -11.98 -11.55
CA ALA A 150 -2.55 -12.17 -11.60
C ALA A 150 -3.05 -13.42 -10.85
N ARG A 151 -2.17 -14.12 -10.10
CA ARG A 151 -2.56 -15.33 -9.36
C ARG A 151 -3.50 -14.99 -8.21
N LEU A 152 -4.46 -15.87 -7.95
CA LEU A 152 -5.39 -15.72 -6.85
C LEU A 152 -4.71 -16.05 -5.52
N LEU A 153 -4.72 -15.11 -4.58
CA LEU A 153 -4.28 -15.34 -3.21
C LEU A 153 -5.45 -15.85 -2.36
N GLN A 154 -5.27 -17.00 -1.71
CA GLN A 154 -6.34 -17.68 -0.99
C GLN A 154 -5.95 -17.98 0.46
N ASN A 155 -6.88 -17.68 1.36
CA ASN A 155 -6.88 -18.21 2.73
C ASN A 155 -7.54 -19.59 2.66
N TRP A 156 -6.86 -20.62 3.16
CA TRP A 156 -7.29 -22.02 3.02
C TRP A 156 -7.31 -22.73 4.36
#